data_AF-A0A183B4K1-F1
#
_entry.id   AF-A0A183B4K1-F1
#
_cell.length_a   1.000
_cell.length_b   1.000
_cell.length_c   1.000
_cell.angle_alpha   90.00
_cell.angle_beta   90.00
_cell.angle_gamma   90.00
#
_symmetry.space_group_name_H-M   'P 1'
#
loop_
_entity.id
_entity.type
_entity.pdbx_description
1 polymer ?
#
loop_
_entity_poly.entity_id
_entity_poly.type
_entity_poly.pdbx_seq_one_letter_code
_entity_poly.pdbx_strand_id
1 'polypeptide(L)'
;MGRGYLLVCAAIKHILPSMVTTSGTHRANSVSPFRPWLIPGYILPRALFLVVQVVELIIVHPLKGLFDHVIASGVGDEVNRQCFAVGRMSHDPETGHTFEAWFKRWEDVFQTDFSCQDDAWKVCLLVRKLRITEHSRFVDHILPKLSRDLKFDEALAQSSEIFGESASLFRIQYNCLKSNKRNGEDYGMLADRVDRDCERFKLCSLTNDQFKCLIFIRALQNLEDADILIRLLSRLDQDSDMNLKILMTEYKRLISLKHDTALVEQNTSIADIHAMH
;
A
#
# COMPACT_ATOMS: atom_id res chain seq x y z
N MET A 1 -28.57 4.67 -12.38
CA MET A 1 -28.70 3.34 -11.76
C MET A 1 -29.18 3.53 -10.33
N GLY A 2 -30.33 2.98 -9.91
CA GLY A 2 -30.79 3.25 -8.53
C GLY A 2 -32.15 2.69 -8.13
N ARG A 3 -32.97 2.20 -9.06
CA ARG A 3 -34.27 1.57 -8.70
C ARG A 3 -34.29 0.04 -8.88
N GLY A 4 -33.57 -0.49 -9.87
CA GLY A 4 -33.52 -1.94 -10.12
C GLY A 4 -32.75 -2.74 -9.05
N TYR A 5 -31.61 -2.21 -8.57
CA TYR A 5 -30.77 -2.89 -7.58
C TYR A 5 -31.47 -3.00 -6.21
N LEU A 6 -32.19 -1.94 -5.79
CA LEU A 6 -32.99 -1.93 -4.57
C LEU A 6 -34.18 -2.92 -4.62
N LEU A 7 -34.79 -3.11 -5.79
CA LEU A 7 -35.86 -4.10 -5.99
C LEU A 7 -35.34 -5.55 -5.89
N VAL A 8 -34.15 -5.83 -6.42
CA VAL A 8 -33.52 -7.16 -6.35
C VAL A 8 -33.08 -7.49 -4.91
N CYS A 9 -32.46 -6.53 -4.20
CA CYS A 9 -32.11 -6.71 -2.80
C CYS A 9 -33.34 -6.86 -1.89
N ALA A 10 -34.44 -6.14 -2.17
CA ALA A 10 -35.70 -6.27 -1.43
C ALA A 10 -36.40 -7.61 -1.66
N ALA A 11 -36.35 -8.15 -2.89
CA ALA A 11 -36.89 -9.47 -3.22
C ALA A 11 -36.13 -10.60 -2.52
N ILE A 12 -34.78 -10.51 -2.46
CA ILE A 12 -33.94 -11.51 -1.79
C ILE A 12 -34.18 -11.52 -0.26
N LYS A 13 -34.42 -10.34 0.34
CA LYS A 13 -34.73 -10.22 1.79
C LYS A 13 -36.09 -10.81 2.18
N HIS A 14 -37.05 -10.84 1.25
CA HIS A 14 -38.38 -11.43 1.48
C HIS A 14 -38.43 -12.96 1.28
N ILE A 15 -37.48 -13.53 0.53
CA ILE A 15 -37.44 -14.98 0.25
C ILE A 15 -36.68 -15.74 1.35
N LEU A 16 -35.65 -15.14 1.96
CA LEU A 16 -34.78 -15.82 2.95
C LEU A 16 -35.43 -16.26 4.28
N PRO A 17 -36.47 -15.60 4.85
CA PRO A 17 -37.03 -16.06 6.13
C PRO A 17 -37.80 -17.38 6.05
N SER A 18 -38.12 -17.87 4.84
CA SER A 18 -38.91 -19.09 4.65
C SER A 18 -38.11 -20.41 4.68
N MET A 19 -36.78 -20.34 4.87
CA MET A 19 -35.91 -21.53 4.86
C MET A 19 -35.23 -21.87 6.20
N VAL A 20 -35.57 -21.18 7.30
CA VAL A 20 -35.02 -21.50 8.64
C VAL A 20 -36.14 -21.77 9.64
N THR A 21 -36.81 -22.90 9.49
CA THR A 21 -37.44 -23.62 10.60
C THR A 21 -37.61 -25.10 10.23
N THR A 22 -36.63 -25.92 10.56
CA THR A 22 -36.80 -27.22 11.25
C THR A 22 -35.43 -27.88 11.43
N SER A 23 -34.99 -27.92 12.69
CA SER A 23 -33.84 -28.69 13.15
C SER A 23 -34.14 -30.20 13.07
N GLY A 24 -33.16 -31.01 12.66
CA GLY A 24 -33.25 -32.46 12.81
C GLY A 24 -32.16 -33.24 12.08
N THR A 25 -31.06 -33.48 12.78
CA THR A 25 -30.00 -34.49 12.57
C THR A 25 -30.29 -35.65 11.60
N HIS A 26 -29.47 -35.85 10.55
CA HIS A 26 -28.76 -37.11 10.22
C HIS A 26 -27.90 -37.05 8.93
N ARG A 27 -26.64 -37.46 9.09
CA ARG A 27 -25.63 -38.10 8.19
C ARG A 27 -25.88 -38.23 6.66
N ALA A 28 -24.92 -37.66 5.90
CA ALA A 28 -24.32 -38.02 4.59
C ALA A 28 -25.02 -38.97 3.59
N ASN A 29 -25.31 -38.48 2.36
CA ASN A 29 -24.64 -38.85 1.10
C ASN A 29 -25.39 -38.38 -0.17
N SER A 30 -24.61 -37.92 -1.16
CA SER A 30 -24.81 -38.00 -2.62
C SER A 30 -26.01 -37.34 -3.35
N VAL A 31 -25.65 -36.42 -4.26
CA VAL A 31 -26.24 -36.11 -5.59
C VAL A 31 -27.70 -35.60 -5.61
N SER A 32 -27.84 -34.29 -5.85
CA SER A 32 -29.11 -33.64 -6.20
C SER A 32 -29.22 -33.40 -7.72
N PRO A 33 -30.14 -34.07 -8.43
CA PRO A 33 -30.78 -33.49 -9.60
C PRO A 33 -32.12 -32.88 -9.15
N PHE A 34 -32.38 -31.65 -9.59
CA PHE A 34 -33.69 -31.01 -9.54
C PHE A 34 -34.77 -32.01 -9.99
N ARG A 35 -35.58 -32.50 -9.04
CA ARG A 35 -36.86 -33.17 -9.35
C ARG A 35 -37.95 -32.11 -9.28
N PRO A 36 -38.81 -31.99 -10.30
CA PRO A 36 -40.05 -31.22 -10.17
C PRO A 36 -40.92 -31.90 -9.11
N TRP A 37 -41.53 -31.08 -8.24
CA TRP A 37 -42.52 -31.54 -7.26
C TRP A 37 -43.76 -32.07 -7.98
N LEU A 38 -43.74 -33.34 -8.35
CA LEU A 38 -44.94 -34.10 -8.69
C LEU A 38 -45.14 -35.12 -7.57
N ILE A 39 -45.96 -34.74 -6.58
CA ILE A 39 -46.53 -35.67 -5.61
C ILE A 39 -47.44 -36.62 -6.41
N PRO A 40 -47.16 -37.94 -6.48
CA PRO A 40 -47.99 -38.87 -7.23
C PRO A 40 -49.36 -38.98 -6.55
N GLY A 41 -50.43 -38.57 -7.23
CA GLY A 41 -51.81 -38.71 -6.75
C GLY A 41 -52.69 -37.46 -6.80
N TYR A 42 -52.14 -36.29 -7.11
CA TYR A 42 -52.93 -35.06 -7.24
C TYR A 42 -53.06 -34.64 -8.71
N ILE A 43 -54.27 -34.79 -9.27
CA ILE A 43 -54.63 -34.16 -10.54
C ILE A 43 -54.81 -32.67 -10.24
N LEU A 44 -53.79 -31.85 -10.53
CA LEU A 44 -53.93 -30.40 -10.48
C LEU A 44 -55.08 -29.99 -11.42
N PRO A 45 -56.04 -29.16 -10.99
CA PRO A 45 -57.05 -28.61 -11.89
C PRO A 45 -56.34 -27.97 -13.10
N ARG A 46 -56.86 -28.18 -14.31
CA ARG A 46 -56.29 -27.62 -15.56
C ARG A 46 -55.91 -26.14 -15.44
N ALA A 47 -56.68 -25.36 -14.67
CA ALA A 47 -56.41 -23.97 -14.36
C ALA A 47 -55.10 -23.75 -13.57
N LEU A 48 -54.81 -24.58 -12.57
CA LEU A 48 -53.59 -24.48 -11.76
C LEU A 48 -52.35 -24.92 -12.56
N PHE A 49 -52.49 -25.91 -13.44
CA PHE A 49 -51.43 -26.32 -14.37
C PHE A 49 -51.09 -25.20 -15.38
N LEU A 50 -52.10 -24.53 -15.92
CA LEU A 50 -51.92 -23.36 -16.79
C LEU A 50 -51.26 -22.20 -16.05
N VAL A 51 -51.64 -21.93 -14.79
CA VAL A 51 -51.00 -20.88 -13.98
C VAL A 51 -49.52 -21.19 -13.74
N VAL A 52 -49.16 -22.45 -13.43
CA VAL A 52 -47.76 -22.85 -13.24
C VAL A 52 -46.97 -22.69 -14.54
N GLN A 53 -47.50 -23.11 -15.69
CA GLN A 53 -46.84 -22.92 -16.99
C GLN A 53 -46.68 -21.44 -17.37
N VAL A 54 -47.69 -20.60 -17.08
CA VAL A 54 -47.63 -19.17 -17.35
C VAL A 54 -46.60 -18.47 -16.45
N VAL A 55 -46.49 -18.86 -15.18
CA VAL A 55 -45.47 -18.34 -14.26
C VAL A 55 -44.06 -18.74 -14.70
N GLU A 56 -43.85 -19.99 -15.14
CA GLU A 56 -42.55 -20.40 -15.70
C GLU A 56 -42.19 -19.59 -16.96
N LEU A 57 -43.14 -19.38 -17.86
CA LEU A 57 -42.87 -18.73 -19.15
C LEU A 57 -42.65 -17.22 -19.03
N ILE A 58 -43.40 -16.55 -18.14
CA ILE A 58 -43.40 -15.08 -18.02
C ILE A 58 -42.43 -14.58 -16.96
N ILE A 59 -42.17 -15.35 -15.90
CA ILE A 59 -41.34 -14.90 -14.78
C ILE A 59 -40.00 -15.64 -14.78
N VAL A 60 -40.02 -16.97 -14.81
CA VAL A 60 -38.79 -17.76 -14.65
C VAL A 60 -37.90 -17.67 -15.89
N HIS A 61 -38.47 -17.78 -17.08
CA HIS A 61 -37.71 -17.72 -18.34
C HIS A 61 -37.00 -16.36 -18.56
N PRO A 62 -37.66 -15.20 -18.38
CA PRO A 62 -37.00 -13.90 -18.52
C PRO A 62 -35.99 -13.61 -17.42
N LEU A 63 -36.24 -14.05 -16.18
CA LEU A 63 -35.26 -13.91 -15.09
C LEU A 63 -34.05 -14.82 -15.28
N LYS A 64 -34.25 -16.04 -15.80
CA LYS A 64 -33.15 -16.92 -16.21
C LYS A 64 -32.39 -16.32 -17.37
N GLY A 65 -33.06 -15.76 -18.38
CA GLY A 65 -32.42 -15.05 -19.48
C GLY A 65 -31.63 -13.82 -19.02
N LEU A 66 -32.15 -13.05 -18.05
CA LEU A 66 -31.44 -11.92 -17.45
C LEU A 66 -30.25 -12.38 -16.60
N PHE A 67 -30.41 -13.46 -15.83
CA PHE A 67 -29.35 -14.04 -15.03
C PHE A 67 -28.24 -14.63 -15.90
N ASP A 68 -28.60 -15.41 -16.93
CA ASP A 68 -27.69 -15.95 -17.93
C ASP A 68 -27.03 -14.83 -18.73
N HIS A 69 -27.71 -13.71 -18.99
CA HIS A 69 -27.12 -12.52 -19.63
C HIS A 69 -26.16 -11.76 -18.69
N VAL A 70 -26.46 -11.69 -17.38
CA VAL A 70 -25.54 -11.11 -16.37
C VAL A 70 -24.31 -11.99 -16.20
N ILE A 71 -24.46 -13.32 -16.19
CA ILE A 71 -23.35 -14.28 -16.17
C ILE A 71 -22.55 -14.22 -17.49
N ALA A 72 -23.23 -14.17 -18.64
CA ALA A 72 -22.61 -14.08 -19.96
C ALA A 72 -22.01 -12.70 -20.28
N SER A 73 -22.38 -11.65 -19.54
CA SER A 73 -21.82 -10.30 -19.72
C SER A 73 -20.31 -10.24 -19.41
N GLY A 74 -19.75 -11.26 -18.75
CA GLY A 74 -18.31 -11.40 -18.51
C GLY A 74 -17.71 -10.32 -17.59
N VAL A 75 -18.50 -9.32 -17.16
CA VAL A 75 -18.03 -8.18 -16.36
C VAL A 75 -17.49 -8.65 -15.00
N GLY A 76 -18.12 -9.66 -14.39
CA GLY A 76 -17.62 -10.27 -13.16
C GLY A 76 -16.31 -11.03 -13.35
N ASP A 77 -16.15 -11.72 -14.49
CA ASP A 77 -14.94 -12.50 -14.80
C ASP A 77 -13.76 -11.60 -15.19
N GLU A 78 -14.03 -10.49 -15.89
CA GLU A 78 -13.01 -9.52 -16.27
C GLU A 78 -12.49 -8.73 -15.07
N VAL A 79 -13.39 -8.19 -14.23
CA VAL A 79 -13.00 -7.49 -13.00
C VAL A 79 -12.21 -8.42 -12.08
N ASN A 80 -12.62 -9.69 -11.96
CA ASN A 80 -11.90 -10.66 -11.15
C ASN A 80 -10.52 -10.98 -11.76
N ARG A 81 -10.41 -11.10 -13.09
CA ARG A 81 -9.12 -11.27 -13.79
C ARG A 81 -8.19 -10.08 -13.56
N GLN A 82 -8.68 -8.85 -13.71
CA GLN A 82 -7.92 -7.63 -13.43
C GLN A 82 -7.48 -7.57 -11.97
N CYS A 83 -8.35 -7.93 -11.02
CA CYS A 83 -7.99 -8.06 -9.61
C CYS A 83 -6.84 -9.05 -9.42
N PHE A 84 -6.84 -10.21 -10.09
CA PHE A 84 -5.72 -11.16 -10.02
C PHE A 84 -4.44 -10.62 -10.65
N ALA A 85 -4.56 -9.85 -11.74
CA ALA A 85 -3.43 -9.26 -12.44
C ALA A 85 -2.67 -8.21 -11.60
N VAL A 86 -3.37 -7.49 -10.71
CA VAL A 86 -2.71 -6.56 -9.77
C VAL A 86 -1.69 -7.31 -8.92
N GLY A 87 -0.42 -6.94 -9.05
CA GLY A 87 0.69 -7.58 -8.35
C GLY A 87 0.64 -7.33 -6.83
N ARG A 88 1.24 -8.22 -6.05
CA ARG A 88 1.40 -7.99 -4.59
C ARG A 88 2.37 -6.84 -4.33
N MET A 89 2.05 -6.03 -3.33
CA MET A 89 2.87 -4.93 -2.85
C MET A 89 3.84 -5.44 -1.77
N SER A 90 5.10 -5.01 -1.85
CA SER A 90 6.12 -5.18 -0.80
C SER A 90 6.78 -3.84 -0.52
N HIS A 91 7.14 -3.58 0.73
CA HIS A 91 7.84 -2.37 1.13
C HIS A 91 9.34 -2.62 1.33
N ASP A 92 10.16 -1.93 0.54
CA ASP A 92 11.59 -1.77 0.76
C ASP A 92 12.01 -0.37 0.24
N PRO A 93 12.06 0.64 1.13
CA PRO A 93 12.33 2.02 0.74
C PRO A 93 13.76 2.23 0.22
N GLU A 94 14.72 1.38 0.60
CA GLU A 94 16.11 1.53 0.14
C GLU A 94 16.26 1.19 -1.34
N THR A 95 15.51 0.21 -1.82
CA THR A 95 15.52 -0.22 -3.22
C THR A 95 14.47 0.50 -4.07
N GLY A 96 13.68 1.39 -3.47
CA GLY A 96 12.62 2.14 -4.14
C GLY A 96 11.32 1.35 -4.32
N HIS A 97 11.17 0.22 -3.62
CA HIS A 97 9.90 -0.51 -3.53
C HIS A 97 9.00 0.18 -2.49
N THR A 98 8.43 1.33 -2.86
CA THR A 98 7.48 2.08 -2.04
C THR A 98 6.04 1.86 -2.50
N PHE A 99 5.08 2.27 -1.68
CA PHE A 99 3.67 2.26 -2.06
C PHE A 99 3.41 3.10 -3.32
N GLU A 100 4.04 4.26 -3.47
CA GLU A 100 3.86 5.13 -4.64
C GLU A 100 4.35 4.45 -5.92
N ALA A 101 5.51 3.78 -5.87
CA ALA A 101 6.03 3.05 -7.03
C ALA A 101 5.10 1.90 -7.44
N TRP A 102 4.55 1.17 -6.46
CA TRP A 102 3.56 0.12 -6.73
C TRP A 102 2.24 0.69 -7.23
N PHE A 103 1.71 1.73 -6.59
CA PHE A 103 0.42 2.31 -6.93
C PHE A 103 0.46 2.96 -8.31
N LYS A 104 1.52 3.71 -8.66
CA LYS A 104 1.73 4.31 -9.99
C LYS A 104 1.63 3.28 -11.12
N ARG A 105 2.06 2.03 -10.89
CA ARG A 105 1.93 0.94 -11.88
C ARG A 105 0.48 0.51 -12.10
N TRP A 106 -0.37 0.63 -11.08
CA TRP A 106 -1.75 0.13 -11.08
C TRP A 106 -2.80 1.26 -11.05
N GLU A 107 -2.37 2.52 -11.02
CA GLU A 107 -3.22 3.69 -10.89
C GLU A 107 -4.30 3.72 -11.96
N ASP A 108 -3.92 3.51 -13.22
CA ASP A 108 -4.86 3.45 -14.35
C ASP A 108 -5.93 2.37 -14.19
N VAL A 109 -5.60 1.23 -13.59
CA VAL A 109 -6.55 0.15 -13.31
C VAL A 109 -7.56 0.61 -12.25
N PHE A 110 -7.11 1.27 -11.19
CA PHE A 110 -8.02 1.80 -10.17
C PHE A 110 -8.91 2.94 -10.69
N GLN A 111 -8.39 3.77 -11.59
CA GLN A 111 -9.11 4.92 -12.15
C GLN A 111 -10.07 4.52 -13.28
N THR A 112 -9.66 3.61 -14.15
CA THR A 112 -10.41 3.23 -15.37
C THR A 112 -11.21 1.96 -15.12
N ASP A 113 -10.53 0.85 -14.90
CA ASP A 113 -11.14 -0.49 -14.83
C ASP A 113 -12.04 -0.65 -13.60
N PHE A 114 -11.65 -0.03 -12.48
CA PHE A 114 -12.41 -0.08 -11.22
C PHE A 114 -13.23 1.20 -10.98
N SER A 115 -13.44 2.05 -11.99
CA SER A 115 -14.22 3.29 -11.88
C SER A 115 -15.62 3.10 -11.29
N CYS A 116 -16.30 2.01 -11.63
CA CYS A 116 -17.65 1.66 -11.17
C CYS A 116 -17.70 1.06 -9.76
N GLN A 117 -16.55 0.74 -9.15
CA GLN A 117 -16.49 0.13 -7.82
C GLN A 117 -16.53 1.22 -6.73
N ASP A 118 -17.13 0.88 -5.59
CA ASP A 118 -17.15 1.76 -4.43
C ASP A 118 -15.81 1.75 -3.67
N ASP A 119 -15.66 2.71 -2.76
CA ASP A 119 -14.44 2.87 -1.96
C ASP A 119 -14.15 1.62 -1.12
N ALA A 120 -15.17 1.05 -0.47
CA ALA A 120 -15.00 -0.12 0.39
C ALA A 120 -14.41 -1.32 -0.38
N TRP A 121 -14.87 -1.53 -1.62
CA TRP A 121 -14.33 -2.55 -2.50
C TRP A 121 -12.89 -2.25 -2.91
N LYS A 122 -12.58 -1.02 -3.33
CA LYS A 122 -11.23 -0.62 -3.75
C LYS A 122 -10.22 -0.73 -2.60
N VAL A 123 -10.61 -0.30 -1.41
CA VAL A 123 -9.78 -0.43 -0.20
C VAL A 123 -9.58 -1.91 0.16
N CYS A 124 -10.62 -2.74 0.07
CA CYS A 124 -10.49 -4.18 0.31
C CYS A 124 -9.51 -4.83 -0.67
N LEU A 125 -9.56 -4.48 -1.96
CA LEU A 125 -8.61 -4.97 -2.95
C LEU A 125 -7.18 -4.52 -2.62
N LEU A 126 -6.96 -3.23 -2.30
CA LEU A 126 -5.66 -2.69 -1.93
C LEU A 126 -5.06 -3.46 -0.74
N VAL A 127 -5.83 -3.60 0.34
CA VAL A 127 -5.39 -4.30 1.56
C VAL A 127 -5.09 -5.77 1.27
N ARG A 128 -5.89 -6.42 0.41
CA ARG A 128 -5.65 -7.82 -0.03
C ARG A 128 -4.37 -7.99 -0.85
N LYS A 129 -3.87 -6.91 -1.47
CA LYS A 129 -2.63 -6.93 -2.27
C LYS A 129 -1.38 -6.62 -1.46
N LEU A 130 -1.53 -6.15 -0.22
CA LEU A 130 -0.43 -6.06 0.72
C LEU A 130 0.08 -7.47 1.06
N ARG A 131 1.40 -7.59 1.26
CA ARG A 131 1.98 -8.79 1.86
C ARG A 131 1.63 -8.85 3.35
N ILE A 132 1.90 -10.00 3.98
CA ILE A 132 1.46 -10.30 5.35
C ILE A 132 1.95 -9.24 6.35
N THR A 133 3.22 -8.85 6.25
CA THR A 133 3.87 -7.86 7.11
C THR A 133 3.25 -6.47 6.96
N GLU A 134 3.05 -6.02 5.72
CA GLU A 134 2.47 -4.73 5.38
C GLU A 134 0.99 -4.69 5.74
N HIS A 135 0.25 -5.77 5.49
CA HIS A 135 -1.15 -5.90 5.89
C HIS A 135 -1.32 -5.69 7.40
N SER A 136 -0.52 -6.38 8.24
CA SER A 136 -0.60 -6.22 9.70
C SER A 136 -0.38 -4.77 10.10
N ARG A 137 0.69 -4.16 9.58
CA ARG A 137 1.04 -2.78 9.89
C ARG A 137 -0.03 -1.77 9.45
N PHE A 138 -0.66 -2.01 8.30
CA PHE A 138 -1.78 -1.18 7.83
C PHE A 138 -2.99 -1.27 8.76
N VAL A 139 -3.41 -2.49 9.11
CA VAL A 139 -4.57 -2.70 9.99
C VAL A 139 -4.34 -2.11 11.38
N ASP A 140 -3.13 -2.23 11.92
CA ASP A 140 -2.77 -1.65 13.22
C ASP A 140 -2.78 -0.11 13.17
N HIS A 141 -2.30 0.49 12.07
CA HIS A 141 -2.20 1.94 11.93
C HIS A 141 -3.57 2.63 11.81
N ILE A 142 -4.55 1.98 11.17
CA ILE A 142 -5.87 2.59 10.95
C ILE A 142 -6.81 2.47 12.17
N LEU A 143 -6.37 1.81 13.26
CA LEU A 143 -7.17 1.65 14.46
C LEU A 143 -7.62 3.01 15.02
N PRO A 144 -8.87 3.12 15.52
CA PRO A 144 -9.85 2.03 15.72
C PRO A 144 -10.73 1.74 14.49
N LYS A 145 -10.49 2.39 13.33
CA LYS A 145 -11.30 2.18 12.11
C LYS A 145 -11.00 0.82 11.49
N LEU A 146 -11.95 0.30 10.71
CA LEU A 146 -11.72 -0.87 9.85
C LEU A 146 -11.47 -0.42 8.42
N SER A 147 -10.78 -1.23 7.63
CA SER A 147 -10.44 -0.89 6.24
C SER A 147 -11.66 -0.57 5.38
N ARG A 148 -12.81 -1.21 5.65
CA ARG A 148 -14.10 -0.95 4.96
C ARG A 148 -14.72 0.40 5.29
N ASP A 149 -14.28 1.04 6.38
CA ASP A 149 -14.81 2.32 6.84
C ASP A 149 -14.03 3.51 6.26
N LEU A 150 -12.90 3.24 5.60
CA LEU A 150 -12.06 4.25 4.97
C LEU A 150 -12.61 4.59 3.58
N LYS A 151 -12.51 5.87 3.22
CA LYS A 151 -12.61 6.27 1.82
C LYS A 151 -11.35 5.81 1.07
N PHE A 152 -11.46 5.68 -0.24
CA PHE A 152 -10.33 5.20 -1.04
C PHE A 152 -9.13 6.15 -0.94
N ASP A 153 -9.35 7.45 -1.08
CA ASP A 153 -8.28 8.46 -0.94
C ASP A 153 -7.64 8.47 0.45
N GLU A 154 -8.42 8.20 1.50
CA GLU A 154 -7.90 8.07 2.87
C GLU A 154 -6.98 6.85 2.98
N ALA A 155 -7.39 5.71 2.42
CA ALA A 155 -6.55 4.51 2.41
C ALA A 155 -5.26 4.70 1.58
N LEU A 156 -5.31 5.45 0.47
CA LEU A 156 -4.11 5.81 -0.30
C LEU A 156 -3.16 6.68 0.54
N ALA A 157 -3.68 7.70 1.22
CA ALA A 157 -2.88 8.58 2.08
C ALA A 157 -2.22 7.79 3.22
N GLN A 158 -2.99 6.95 3.92
CA GLN A 158 -2.46 6.10 4.99
C GLN A 158 -1.42 5.10 4.47
N SER A 159 -1.64 4.52 3.29
CA SER A 159 -0.67 3.59 2.69
C SER A 159 0.63 4.30 2.28
N SER A 160 0.54 5.51 1.74
CA SER A 160 1.71 6.36 1.43
C SER A 160 2.45 6.78 2.69
N GLU A 161 1.74 7.08 3.78
CA GLU A 161 2.38 7.42 5.05
C GLU A 161 3.16 6.24 5.65
N ILE A 162 2.56 5.04 5.67
CA ILE A 162 3.16 3.86 6.31
C ILE A 162 4.26 3.23 5.44
N PHE A 163 4.05 3.21 4.13
CA PHE A 163 4.85 2.46 3.16
C PHE A 163 5.45 3.33 2.04
N GLY A 164 5.47 4.64 2.24
CA GLY A 164 6.13 5.56 1.33
C GLY A 164 7.64 5.59 1.50
N GLU A 165 8.22 6.61 0.87
CA GLU A 165 9.62 6.99 1.05
C GLU A 165 9.82 7.50 2.49
N SER A 166 10.58 6.74 3.30
CA SER A 166 10.91 7.15 4.68
C SER A 166 12.29 7.78 4.81
N ALA A 167 13.11 7.76 3.75
CA ALA A 167 14.40 8.41 3.72
C ALA A 167 14.25 9.93 3.55
N SER A 168 14.99 10.72 4.34
CA SER A 168 15.08 12.16 4.10
C SER A 168 15.69 12.46 2.73
N LEU A 169 15.37 13.62 2.16
CA LEU A 169 15.94 14.03 0.87
C LEU A 169 17.47 14.06 0.91
N PHE A 170 18.05 14.51 2.03
CA PHE A 170 19.49 14.44 2.24
C PHE A 170 20.02 13.00 2.13
N ARG A 171 19.38 12.03 2.80
CA ARG A 171 19.82 10.63 2.77
C ARG A 171 19.77 10.06 1.37
N ILE A 172 18.71 10.33 0.61
CA ILE A 172 18.57 9.93 -0.79
C ILE A 172 19.72 10.51 -1.61
N GLN A 173 19.98 11.82 -1.46
CA GLN A 173 21.03 12.52 -2.19
C GLN A 173 22.42 11.96 -1.86
N TYR A 174 22.70 11.76 -0.58
CA TYR A 174 23.96 11.23 -0.11
C TYR A 174 24.20 9.79 -0.56
N ASN A 175 23.17 8.93 -0.53
CA ASN A 175 23.27 7.55 -1.00
C ASN A 175 23.57 7.50 -2.50
N CYS A 176 22.90 8.34 -3.31
CA CYS A 176 23.20 8.47 -4.74
C CYS A 176 24.67 8.84 -4.99
N LEU A 177 25.25 9.76 -4.21
CA LEU A 177 26.67 10.13 -4.31
C LEU A 177 27.62 9.03 -3.81
N LYS A 178 27.13 8.06 -3.05
CA LYS A 178 27.91 6.89 -2.58
C LYS A 178 27.76 5.68 -3.52
N SER A 179 26.88 5.74 -4.51
CA SER A 179 26.61 4.63 -5.42
C SER A 179 27.89 4.16 -6.14
N ASN A 180 28.22 2.89 -5.95
CA ASN A 180 29.28 2.18 -6.66
C ASN A 180 28.67 1.01 -7.44
N LYS A 181 29.32 0.58 -8.51
CA LYS A 181 28.93 -0.63 -9.25
C LYS A 181 28.88 -1.83 -8.29
N ARG A 182 27.77 -2.58 -8.30
CA ARG A 182 27.61 -3.77 -7.45
C ARG A 182 28.31 -4.99 -8.08
N ASN A 183 28.68 -5.96 -7.26
CA ASN A 183 29.23 -7.23 -7.75
C ASN A 183 28.17 -7.96 -8.60
N GLY A 184 28.55 -8.39 -9.81
CA GLY A 184 27.65 -9.08 -10.74
C GLY A 184 26.70 -8.16 -11.54
N GLU A 185 26.76 -6.85 -11.34
CA GLU A 185 25.99 -5.88 -12.11
C GLU A 185 26.62 -5.60 -13.48
N ASP A 186 25.82 -5.57 -14.54
CA ASP A 186 26.27 -5.10 -15.85
C ASP A 186 26.14 -3.56 -15.98
N TYR A 187 26.67 -2.99 -17.05
CA TYR A 187 26.65 -1.53 -17.22
C TYR A 187 25.26 -0.96 -17.53
N GLY A 188 24.35 -1.75 -18.11
CA GLY A 188 22.97 -1.34 -18.36
C GLY A 188 22.19 -1.23 -17.04
N MET A 189 22.27 -2.27 -16.20
CA MET A 189 21.68 -2.26 -14.86
C MET A 189 22.23 -1.12 -13.99
N LEU A 190 23.52 -0.82 -14.11
CA LEU A 190 24.13 0.33 -13.44
C LEU A 190 23.55 1.65 -13.96
N ALA A 191 23.42 1.83 -15.28
CA ALA A 191 22.86 3.03 -15.87
C ALA A 191 21.40 3.24 -15.41
N ASP A 192 20.58 2.19 -15.48
CA ASP A 192 19.18 2.22 -15.02
C ASP A 192 19.06 2.52 -13.52
N ARG A 193 19.99 2.03 -12.69
CA ARG A 193 20.03 2.39 -11.26
C ARG A 193 20.42 3.84 -11.06
N VAL A 194 21.48 4.31 -11.71
CA VAL A 194 21.94 5.71 -11.58
C VAL A 194 20.84 6.67 -12.01
N ASP A 195 20.13 6.38 -13.11
CA ASP A 195 19.03 7.22 -13.59
C ASP A 195 17.90 7.31 -12.55
N ARG A 196 17.45 6.17 -12.02
CA ARG A 196 16.44 6.12 -10.96
C ARG A 196 16.88 6.81 -9.66
N ASP A 197 18.14 6.65 -9.27
CA ASP A 197 18.70 7.33 -8.08
C ASP A 197 18.75 8.85 -8.31
N CYS A 198 19.09 9.31 -9.52
CA CYS A 198 19.12 10.73 -9.89
C CYS A 198 17.73 11.38 -9.94
N GLU A 199 16.70 10.66 -10.39
CA GLU A 199 15.31 11.13 -10.31
C GLU A 199 14.88 11.33 -8.84
N ARG A 200 15.21 10.37 -7.96
CA ARG A 200 14.97 10.50 -6.51
C ARG A 200 15.81 11.60 -5.86
N PHE A 201 17.02 11.84 -6.37
CA PHE A 201 17.95 12.89 -5.90
C PHE A 201 17.37 14.31 -6.06
N LYS A 202 16.42 14.50 -7.00
CA LYS A 202 15.82 15.80 -7.36
C LYS A 202 16.84 16.84 -7.80
N LEU A 203 17.77 16.43 -8.68
CA LEU A 203 18.93 17.24 -9.09
C LEU A 203 18.55 18.63 -9.60
N CYS A 204 17.45 18.74 -10.36
CA CYS A 204 16.98 20.01 -10.92
C CYS A 204 16.54 21.05 -9.87
N SER A 205 16.20 20.61 -8.65
CA SER A 205 15.81 21.49 -7.54
C SER A 205 16.98 21.86 -6.62
N LEU A 206 18.14 21.22 -6.80
CA LEU A 206 19.28 21.40 -5.92
C LEU A 206 20.09 22.65 -6.30
N THR A 207 20.39 23.50 -5.33
CA THR A 207 21.21 24.68 -5.58
C THR A 207 22.69 24.33 -5.74
N ASN A 208 23.46 25.16 -6.44
CA ASN A 208 24.91 24.99 -6.58
C ASN A 208 25.63 24.92 -5.23
N ASP A 209 25.17 25.67 -4.23
CA ASP A 209 25.81 25.70 -2.91
C ASP A 209 25.45 24.47 -2.08
N GLN A 210 24.21 23.99 -2.15
CA GLN A 210 23.82 22.71 -1.55
C GLN A 210 24.59 21.54 -2.17
N PHE A 211 24.76 21.53 -3.49
CA PHE A 211 25.57 20.51 -4.17
C PHE A 211 27.03 20.51 -3.67
N LYS A 212 27.67 21.68 -3.55
CA LYS A 212 29.03 21.79 -2.98
C LYS A 212 29.09 21.25 -1.55
N CYS A 213 28.08 21.55 -0.72
CA CYS A 213 27.98 21.01 0.64
C CYS A 213 27.90 19.48 0.65
N LEU A 214 27.07 18.89 -0.21
CA LEU A 214 26.96 17.43 -0.34
C LEU A 214 28.29 16.78 -0.77
N ILE A 215 28.99 17.37 -1.74
CA ILE A 215 30.31 16.87 -2.16
C ILE A 215 31.33 16.98 -1.03
N PHE A 216 31.33 18.08 -0.27
CA PHE A 216 32.21 18.24 0.88
C PHE A 216 31.95 17.15 1.92
N ILE A 217 30.70 16.99 2.37
CA ILE A 217 30.27 15.93 3.29
C ILE A 217 30.67 14.53 2.78
N ARG A 218 30.48 14.27 1.48
CA ARG A 218 30.86 13.01 0.83
C ARG A 218 32.37 12.76 0.85
N ALA A 219 33.18 13.80 0.79
CA ALA A 219 34.64 13.71 0.90
C ALA A 219 35.13 13.49 2.35
N LEU A 220 34.31 13.85 3.34
CA LEU A 220 34.60 13.65 4.77
C LEU A 220 34.36 12.20 5.26
N GLN A 221 34.07 11.25 4.37
CA GLN A 221 33.73 9.86 4.74
C GLN A 221 34.80 9.10 5.55
N ASN A 222 36.04 9.60 5.59
CA ASN A 222 37.14 9.02 6.37
C ASN A 222 37.43 9.80 7.66
N LEU A 223 36.57 10.74 8.07
CA LEU A 223 36.71 11.34 9.40
C LEU A 223 36.42 10.27 10.46
N GLU A 224 37.39 10.07 11.35
CA GLU A 224 37.24 9.21 12.54
C GLU A 224 36.09 9.69 13.45
N ASP A 225 35.69 10.95 13.28
CA ASP A 225 34.67 11.66 14.06
C ASP A 225 33.27 11.56 13.43
N ALA A 226 32.66 10.39 13.60
CA ALA A 226 31.29 10.14 13.16
C ALA A 226 30.27 11.12 13.77
N ASP A 227 30.53 11.63 14.98
CA ASP A 227 29.69 12.61 15.68
C ASP A 227 29.69 13.98 14.98
N ILE A 228 30.85 14.43 14.50
CA ILE A 228 30.97 15.67 13.73
C ILE A 228 30.20 15.54 12.42
N LEU A 229 30.36 14.41 11.73
CA LEU A 229 29.61 14.14 10.51
C LEU A 229 28.11 14.22 10.78
N ILE A 230 27.58 13.50 11.78
CA ILE A 230 26.16 13.52 12.14
C ILE A 230 25.63 14.94 12.39
N ARG A 231 26.39 15.79 13.09
CA ARG A 231 25.98 17.18 13.38
C ARG A 231 25.98 18.06 12.13
N LEU A 232 26.98 17.91 11.26
CA LEU A 232 26.99 18.59 9.97
C LEU A 232 25.82 18.15 9.08
N LEU A 233 25.48 16.86 9.10
CA LEU A 233 24.32 16.32 8.38
C LEU A 233 23.01 16.94 8.87
N SER A 234 22.81 16.95 10.19
CA SER A 234 21.64 17.55 10.83
C SER A 234 21.48 19.03 10.45
N ARG A 235 22.59 19.77 10.38
CA ARG A 235 22.58 21.18 9.98
C ARG A 235 22.18 21.38 8.51
N LEU A 236 22.64 20.50 7.61
CA LEU A 236 22.31 20.57 6.18
C LEU A 236 20.84 20.26 5.90
N ASP A 237 20.21 19.39 6.71
CA ASP A 237 18.79 19.03 6.56
C ASP A 237 17.84 20.13 7.06
N GLN A 238 18.31 21.00 7.97
CA GLN A 238 17.48 22.06 8.60
C GLN A 238 17.50 23.41 7.87
N ASP A 239 18.54 23.70 7.09
CA ASP A 239 18.85 25.05 6.63
C ASP A 239 18.98 25.07 5.09
N SER A 240 17.97 25.62 4.41
CA SER A 240 17.88 25.63 2.95
C SER A 240 18.94 26.50 2.27
N ASP A 241 19.50 27.48 3.00
CA ASP A 241 20.47 28.46 2.47
C ASP A 241 21.93 28.07 2.79
N MET A 242 22.14 26.80 3.17
CA MET A 242 23.46 26.27 3.48
C MET A 242 24.42 26.38 2.30
N ASN A 243 25.57 26.98 2.57
CA ASN A 243 26.71 27.02 1.66
C ASN A 243 27.98 26.53 2.35
N LEU A 244 29.01 26.29 1.54
CA LEU A 244 30.26 25.69 2.00
C LEU A 244 30.98 26.50 3.08
N LYS A 245 30.86 27.84 3.07
CA LYS A 245 31.49 28.70 4.09
C LYS A 245 30.83 28.51 5.45
N ILE A 246 29.49 28.49 5.47
CA ILE A 246 28.71 28.24 6.69
C ILE A 246 29.03 26.83 7.21
N LEU A 247 29.01 25.83 6.34
CA LEU A 247 29.32 24.44 6.71
C LEU A 247 30.75 24.29 7.28
N MET A 248 31.74 24.95 6.69
CA MET A 248 33.11 24.92 7.19
C MET A 248 33.26 25.65 8.53
N THR A 249 32.49 26.72 8.74
CA THR A 249 32.47 27.44 10.02
C THR A 249 31.92 26.54 11.11
N GLU A 250 30.84 25.82 10.81
CA GLU A 250 30.26 24.84 11.74
C GLU A 250 31.22 23.68 12.02
N TYR A 251 31.87 23.13 11.00
CA TYR A 251 32.90 22.10 11.17
C TYR A 251 34.00 22.55 12.14
N LYS A 252 34.56 23.76 11.93
CA LYS A 252 35.58 24.31 12.82
C LYS A 252 35.07 24.47 14.25
N ARG A 253 33.84 24.97 14.41
CA ARG A 253 33.21 25.12 15.72
C ARG A 253 33.07 23.78 16.44
N LEU A 254 32.69 22.72 15.73
CA LEU A 254 32.55 21.38 16.28
C LEU A 254 33.89 20.77 16.71
N ILE A 255 34.95 20.97 15.90
CA ILE A 255 36.30 20.55 16.26
C ILE A 255 36.79 21.27 17.52
N SER A 256 36.61 22.58 17.61
CA SER A 256 36.96 23.35 18.82
C SER A 256 36.20 22.84 20.05
N LEU A 257 34.88 22.63 19.92
CA LEU A 257 34.06 22.14 21.02
C LEU A 257 34.48 20.74 21.51
N LYS A 258 34.89 19.88 20.58
CA LYS A 258 35.43 18.55 20.91
C LYS A 258 36.72 18.66 21.73
N HIS A 259 37.64 19.55 21.34
CA HIS A 259 38.85 19.82 22.12
C HIS A 259 38.55 20.37 23.51
N ASP A 260 37.62 21.33 23.61
CA ASP A 260 37.23 21.92 24.89
C ASP A 260 36.59 20.89 25.84
N THR A 261 35.80 19.97 25.30
CA THR A 261 35.16 18.90 26.08
C THR A 261 36.21 17.92 26.62
N ALA A 262 37.18 17.52 25.80
CA ALA A 262 38.29 16.67 26.24
C ALA A 262 39.11 17.31 27.38
N LEU A 263 39.32 18.63 27.34
CA LEU A 263 40.00 19.36 28.41
C LEU A 263 39.20 19.30 29.72
N VAL A 264 37.88 19.48 29.66
CA VAL A 264 37.01 19.41 30.85
C VAL A 264 37.01 18.02 31.45
N GLU A 265 36.85 16.97 30.63
CA GLU A 265 36.85 15.57 31.08
C GLU A 265 38.17 15.14 31.72
N GLN A 266 39.31 15.57 31.17
CA GLN A 266 40.62 15.32 31.76
C GLN A 266 40.77 15.97 33.14
N ASN A 267 40.26 17.19 33.31
CA ASN A 267 40.30 17.88 34.60
C ASN A 267 39.40 17.22 35.65
N THR A 268 38.26 16.64 35.24
CA THR A 268 37.38 15.88 36.14
C THR A 268 38.06 14.60 36.63
N SER A 269 38.74 13.85 35.75
CA SER A 269 39.47 12.63 36.15
C SER A 269 40.61 12.90 37.13
N ILE A 270 41.32 14.03 37.02
CA ILE A 270 42.38 14.41 37.96
C ILE A 270 41.79 14.82 39.32
N ALA A 271 40.67 15.55 39.31
CA ALA A 271 39.97 15.96 40.53
C ALA A 271 39.40 14.75 41.30
N ASP A 272 38.87 13.75 40.61
CA ASP A 272 38.33 12.53 41.22
C ASP A 272 39.42 11.64 41.84
N ILE A 273 40.61 11.58 41.23
CA ILE A 273 41.78 10.88 41.81
C ILE A 273 42.25 11.59 43.09
N HIS A 274 42.21 12.91 43.13
CA HIS A 274 42.63 13.69 44.30
C HIS A 274 41.62 13.67 45.46
N ALA A 275 40.35 13.35 45.20
CA ALA A 275 39.31 13.25 46.23
C ALA A 275 39.19 11.86 46.88
N MET A 276 39.89 10.85 46.36
CA MET A 276 39.91 9.46 46.88
C MET A 276 41.17 9.11 47.71
N HIS A 277 42.05 10.08 47.97
CA HIS A 277 43.28 9.93 48.76
C HIS A 277 43.22 10.83 50.00
#